data_AF-A0A8T0M1E8-F1
#
_entry.id   AF-A0A8T0M1E8-F1
#
_cell.length_a   1.000
_cell.length_b   1.000
_cell.length_c   1.000
_cell.angle_alpha   90.00
_cell.angle_beta   90.00
_cell.angle_gamma   90.00
#
_symmetry.space_group_name_H-M   'P 1'
#
loop_
_entity.id
_entity.type
_entity.pdbx_description
1 polymer ?
#
loop_
_entity_poly.entity_id
_entity_poly.type
_entity_poly.pdbx_seq_one_letter_code
_entity_poly.pdbx_strand_id
1 'polypeptide(L)'
;MASSTPIDAEEEQDPIAYGSGESLMARGENELHKHVALRVEAALGRSLPQVEVRFENVCISADIVMKDTTQTQIEIPTIANVIKMGVLQISSKKHVVKKQILRDVSGVFKPKTMTLILGQPGSGKSTLMKLLSGRFSARKSIVLEGEVVYNGIPRHTLLTRLPQIVSYVAQDDNHLPTLSVKETLEFAHACNGGGLLKRDEEHLRHGDMAENQAALNAAHDMYKHYPDIIIRQLGLEKCQSTAVGDAMLRGVSGGERKRVTTGEMAFGNKFVMMMDEISTGLDSASTFDIVSTQRSLAKTFGKTVVISLLQPSPEVFSLFDNVLLLNDGYVMYHGPCNEVLGYFEKLGFKCPPDRDVADFLMDLSTSKQRPYEVGAVPRMVVEFADAFKKSDIHKQYGMQMGEYMLSVYGVPTEKYWLWYGIGFLVASYVVFMMLSCLVLEYWRYESLENISFDVEDGDADKIVAPATDNYTPIKTPKFQTP
;
A
#
# COMPACT_ATOMS: atom_id res chain seq x y z
N MET A 1 -0.58 -38.08 -43.86
CA MET A 1 0.46 -37.10 -43.50
C MET A 1 -0.17 -36.11 -42.54
N ALA A 2 -0.09 -36.40 -41.25
CA ALA A 2 -0.50 -35.49 -40.19
C ALA A 2 0.78 -35.16 -39.43
N SER A 3 1.29 -33.94 -39.61
CA SER A 3 2.45 -33.44 -38.88
C SER A 3 1.96 -32.85 -37.56
N SER A 4 2.24 -33.57 -36.48
CA SER A 4 2.15 -33.08 -35.11
C SER A 4 3.13 -31.94 -34.88
N THR A 5 2.62 -30.77 -34.54
CA THR A 5 3.35 -29.68 -33.89
C THR A 5 3.84 -30.13 -32.51
N PRO A 6 5.07 -29.78 -32.07
CA PRO A 6 5.53 -30.11 -30.73
C PRO A 6 4.77 -29.27 -29.71
N ILE A 7 4.28 -29.93 -28.66
CA ILE A 7 3.84 -29.30 -27.42
C ILE A 7 5.12 -28.82 -26.73
N ASP A 8 5.23 -27.52 -26.51
CA ASP A 8 6.32 -26.93 -25.72
C ASP A 8 6.34 -27.59 -24.34
N ALA A 9 7.37 -28.39 -24.11
CA ALA A 9 7.68 -28.91 -22.79
C ALA A 9 8.13 -27.73 -21.93
N GLU A 10 7.38 -27.41 -20.88
CA GLU A 10 7.86 -26.57 -19.79
C GLU A 10 9.12 -27.24 -19.24
N GLU A 11 10.29 -26.66 -19.52
CA GLU A 11 11.56 -27.08 -18.91
C GLU A 11 11.41 -26.99 -17.39
N GLU A 12 11.51 -28.15 -16.74
CA GLU A 12 11.58 -28.28 -15.28
C GLU A 12 12.93 -27.66 -14.82
N GLN A 13 12.94 -26.34 -14.65
CA GLN A 13 14.13 -25.55 -14.33
C GLN A 13 14.53 -25.75 -12.86
N ASP A 14 15.83 -25.95 -12.61
CA ASP A 14 16.42 -26.19 -11.29
C ASP A 14 15.91 -25.21 -10.19
N PRO A 15 15.60 -25.70 -8.98
CA PRO A 15 15.05 -24.90 -7.90
C PRO A 15 16.02 -23.82 -7.42
N ILE A 16 15.51 -22.64 -7.01
CA ILE A 16 16.32 -21.56 -6.43
C ILE A 16 17.09 -22.13 -5.23
N ALA A 17 18.42 -22.05 -5.32
CA ALA A 17 19.31 -22.50 -4.26
C ALA A 17 19.37 -21.48 -3.13
N TYR A 18 19.33 -21.96 -1.89
CA TYR A 18 19.47 -21.16 -0.69
C TYR A 18 20.90 -21.27 -0.14
N GLY A 19 21.49 -20.16 0.31
CA GLY A 19 22.80 -20.18 0.98
C GLY A 19 23.63 -18.89 0.88
N SER A 20 23.37 -18.07 -0.14
CA SER A 20 23.97 -16.73 -0.27
C SER A 20 23.06 -15.79 -1.06
N GLY A 21 23.26 -14.48 -0.92
CA GLY A 21 22.56 -13.49 -1.75
C GLY A 21 22.82 -13.67 -3.25
N GLU A 22 23.97 -14.24 -3.64
CA GLU A 22 24.29 -14.57 -5.03
C GLU A 22 23.43 -15.72 -5.54
N SER A 23 23.32 -16.81 -4.77
CA SER A 23 22.47 -17.96 -5.13
C SER A 23 21.00 -17.59 -5.24
N LEU A 24 20.53 -16.70 -4.35
CA LEU A 24 19.15 -16.21 -4.35
C LEU A 24 18.84 -15.32 -5.56
N MET A 25 19.81 -14.54 -6.03
CA MET A 25 19.66 -13.60 -7.13
C MET A 25 20.10 -14.18 -8.49
N ALA A 26 20.56 -15.43 -8.55
CA ALA A 26 21.13 -16.04 -9.76
C ALA A 26 20.16 -16.06 -10.95
N ARG A 27 18.85 -16.17 -10.70
CA ARG A 27 17.78 -16.14 -11.72
C ARG A 27 17.17 -14.74 -11.91
N GLY A 28 17.75 -13.73 -11.28
CA GLY A 28 17.26 -12.35 -11.26
C GLY A 28 16.23 -12.08 -10.17
N GLU A 29 16.03 -10.80 -9.88
CA GLU A 29 15.16 -10.32 -8.80
C GLU A 29 13.70 -10.73 -8.96
N ASN A 30 13.18 -10.72 -10.19
CA ASN A 30 11.79 -11.02 -10.48
C ASN A 30 11.42 -12.47 -10.14
N GLU A 31 12.30 -13.42 -10.47
CA GLU A 31 12.08 -14.84 -10.17
C GLU A 31 12.22 -15.12 -8.67
N LEU A 32 13.19 -14.48 -8.00
CA LEU A 32 13.29 -14.55 -6.54
C LEU A 32 12.02 -14.03 -5.86
N HIS A 33 11.53 -12.85 -6.26
CA HIS A 33 10.33 -12.27 -5.68
C HIS A 33 9.12 -13.19 -5.84
N LYS A 34 8.91 -13.75 -7.05
CA LYS A 34 7.80 -14.68 -7.33
C LYS A 34 7.91 -15.94 -6.49
N HIS A 35 9.10 -16.56 -6.45
CA HIS A 35 9.35 -17.78 -5.69
C HIS A 35 9.06 -17.61 -4.21
N VAL A 36 9.54 -16.52 -3.61
CA VAL A 36 9.27 -16.21 -2.19
C VAL A 36 7.79 -15.92 -1.98
N ALA A 37 7.17 -15.08 -2.81
CA ALA A 37 5.76 -14.74 -2.67
C ALA A 37 4.85 -15.97 -2.72
N LEU A 38 5.05 -16.86 -3.71
CA LEU A 38 4.25 -18.07 -3.86
C LEU A 38 4.36 -19.00 -2.64
N ARG A 39 5.59 -19.22 -2.13
CA ARG A 39 5.80 -20.08 -0.94
C ARG A 39 5.18 -19.46 0.31
N VAL A 40 5.33 -18.15 0.49
CA VAL A 40 4.76 -17.44 1.64
C VAL A 40 3.23 -17.45 1.57
N GLU A 41 2.62 -17.22 0.40
CA GLU A 41 1.16 -17.27 0.24
C GLU A 41 0.59 -18.68 0.47
N ALA A 42 1.28 -19.72 -0.02
CA ALA A 42 0.91 -21.11 0.24
C ALA A 42 0.90 -21.41 1.75
N ALA A 43 1.96 -21.04 2.47
CA ALA A 43 2.06 -21.26 3.91
C ALA A 43 1.11 -20.38 4.76
N LEU A 44 0.76 -19.18 4.27
CA LEU A 44 -0.23 -18.30 4.89
C LEU A 44 -1.67 -18.77 4.67
N GLY A 45 -1.94 -19.55 3.62
CA GLY A 45 -3.28 -19.93 3.18
C GLY A 45 -4.12 -18.77 2.64
N ARG A 46 -3.49 -17.62 2.34
CA ARG A 46 -4.13 -16.41 1.81
C ARG A 46 -3.12 -15.54 1.08
N SER A 47 -3.62 -14.57 0.32
CA SER A 47 -2.76 -13.57 -0.34
C SER A 47 -1.93 -12.77 0.65
N LEU A 48 -0.77 -12.29 0.22
CA LEU A 48 0.09 -11.41 1.03
C LEU A 48 -0.67 -10.18 1.56
N PRO A 49 -0.32 -9.68 2.76
CA PRO A 49 -0.94 -8.49 3.34
C PRO A 49 -0.79 -7.27 2.43
N GLN A 50 -1.88 -6.56 2.25
CA GLN A 50 -2.01 -5.41 1.35
C GLN A 50 -2.54 -4.21 2.14
N VAL A 51 -2.05 -3.00 1.83
CA VAL A 51 -2.45 -1.78 2.53
C VAL A 51 -2.91 -0.71 1.54
N GLU A 52 -4.22 -0.47 1.51
CA GLU A 52 -4.80 0.72 0.88
C GLU A 52 -4.62 1.92 1.80
N VAL A 53 -4.17 3.05 1.24
CA VAL A 53 -4.10 4.34 1.94
C VAL A 53 -5.13 5.27 1.33
N ARG A 54 -6.08 5.74 2.14
CA ARG A 54 -7.12 6.67 1.70
C ARG A 54 -7.07 7.93 2.54
N PHE A 55 -7.24 9.07 1.89
CA PHE A 55 -7.22 10.37 2.51
C PHE A 55 -8.37 11.20 1.94
N GLU A 56 -9.11 11.86 2.83
CA GLU A 56 -10.32 12.59 2.49
C GLU A 56 -10.29 13.97 3.11
N ASN A 57 -10.49 14.97 2.27
CA ASN A 57 -10.60 16.39 2.58
C ASN A 57 -9.44 16.90 3.44
N VAL A 58 -8.23 16.43 3.14
CA VAL A 58 -7.04 16.76 3.92
C VAL A 58 -6.64 18.21 3.68
N CYS A 59 -6.65 19.00 4.75
CA CYS A 59 -6.14 20.37 4.76
C CYS A 59 -4.99 20.49 5.76
N ILE A 60 -3.90 21.16 5.35
CA ILE A 60 -2.79 21.49 6.24
C ILE A 60 -2.58 22.99 6.19
N SER A 61 -2.65 23.63 7.35
CA SER A 61 -2.31 25.05 7.52
C SER A 61 -1.16 25.20 8.50
N ALA A 62 -0.22 26.09 8.20
CA ALA A 62 0.88 26.44 9.09
C ALA A 62 0.87 27.94 9.38
N ASP A 63 1.04 28.29 10.65
CA ASP A 63 1.22 29.66 11.11
C ASP A 63 2.70 30.06 10.90
N ILE A 64 2.94 30.96 9.96
CA ILE A 64 4.27 31.47 9.62
C ILE A 64 4.48 32.80 10.33
N VAL A 65 5.48 32.86 11.20
CA VAL A 65 5.91 34.11 11.83
C VAL A 65 6.78 34.88 10.82
N MET A 66 6.23 35.92 10.22
CA MET A 66 6.98 36.85 9.38
C MET A 66 7.78 37.79 10.30
N LYS A 67 9.09 37.91 10.05
CA LYS A 67 9.87 39.05 10.55
C LYS A 67 9.75 40.15 9.51
N ASP A 68 9.28 41.34 9.92
CA ASP A 68 9.17 42.49 9.02
C ASP A 68 10.51 42.74 8.33
N THR A 69 10.51 42.60 7.00
CA THR A 69 11.71 42.69 6.15
C THR A 69 11.95 44.13 5.69
N THR A 70 11.84 45.10 6.60
CA THR A 70 12.07 46.53 6.30
C THR A 70 13.32 47.12 6.97
N GLN A 71 14.17 46.30 7.61
CA GLN A 71 15.45 46.79 8.19
C GLN A 71 16.63 45.81 8.05
N THR A 72 16.91 45.32 6.85
CA THR A 72 18.22 44.73 6.54
C THR A 72 18.98 45.60 5.54
N GLN A 73 19.35 46.81 5.98
CA GLN A 73 20.60 47.40 5.49
C GLN A 73 21.73 46.68 6.25
N ILE A 74 22.66 46.09 5.51
CA ILE A 74 23.82 45.39 6.05
C ILE A 74 24.77 46.46 6.61
N GLU A 75 24.56 46.86 7.85
CA GLU A 75 25.53 47.65 8.60
C GLU A 75 26.54 46.73 9.30
N ILE A 76 27.80 47.17 9.29
CA ILE A 76 28.96 46.45 9.84
C ILE A 76 28.71 46.14 11.33
N PRO A 77 28.99 44.93 11.83
CA PRO A 77 28.65 44.51 13.18
C PRO A 77 29.59 45.16 14.21
N THR A 78 29.24 46.36 14.66
CA THR A 78 29.85 47.01 15.83
C THR A 78 29.06 46.62 17.09
N ILE A 79 29.72 46.50 18.25
CA ILE A 79 29.11 46.10 19.53
C ILE A 79 27.84 46.93 19.86
N ALA A 80 27.82 48.22 19.50
CA ALA A 80 26.66 49.09 19.64
C ALA A 80 25.44 48.66 18.78
N ASN A 81 25.68 48.19 17.55
CA ASN A 81 24.63 47.70 16.64
C ASN A 81 24.06 46.35 17.09
N VAL A 82 24.87 45.49 17.72
CA VAL A 82 24.40 44.22 18.30
C VAL A 82 23.46 44.46 19.49
N ILE A 83 23.80 45.41 20.38
CA ILE A 83 22.96 45.78 21.53
C ILE A 83 21.65 46.44 21.05
N LYS A 84 21.73 47.35 20.07
CA LYS A 84 20.56 48.00 19.47
C LYS A 84 19.62 46.99 18.79
N MET A 85 20.15 45.99 18.09
CA MET A 85 19.37 44.89 17.51
C MET A 85 18.74 44.00 18.60
N GLY A 86 19.44 43.76 19.71
CA GLY A 86 18.91 43.03 20.86
C GLY A 86 17.70 43.73 21.51
N VAL A 87 17.74 45.05 21.66
CA VAL A 87 16.63 45.85 22.21
C VAL A 87 15.46 45.98 21.21
N LEU A 88 15.74 46.13 19.91
CA LEU A 88 14.72 46.16 18.86
C LEU A 88 13.99 44.81 18.70
N GLN A 89 14.68 43.67 18.90
CA GLN A 89 14.06 42.34 18.84
C GLN A 89 13.04 42.07 19.95
N ILE A 90 13.11 42.80 21.08
CA ILE A 90 12.12 42.71 22.15
C ILE A 90 10.82 43.47 21.77
N SER A 91 10.89 44.42 20.84
CA SER A 91 9.77 45.30 20.47
C SER A 91 9.13 45.03 19.10
N SER A 92 9.68 44.12 18.28
CA SER A 92 9.06 43.78 16.98
C SER A 92 7.78 42.96 17.19
N LYS A 93 6.62 43.52 16.80
CA LYS A 93 5.36 42.77 16.71
C LYS A 93 5.56 41.62 15.73
N LYS A 94 5.51 40.38 16.22
CA LYS A 94 5.55 39.17 15.38
C LYS A 94 4.23 39.07 14.61
N HIS A 95 4.25 39.32 13.31
CA HIS A 95 3.09 39.13 12.47
C HIS A 95 3.00 37.65 12.07
N VAL A 96 1.89 36.99 12.41
CA VAL A 96 1.66 35.57 12.11
C VAL A 96 0.70 35.49 10.94
N VAL A 97 1.16 34.92 9.82
CA VAL A 97 0.33 34.67 8.63
C VAL A 97 0.03 33.19 8.54
N LYS A 98 -1.25 32.81 8.49
CA LYS A 98 -1.67 31.43 8.27
C LYS A 98 -1.52 31.09 6.79
N LYS A 99 -0.63 30.15 6.45
CA LYS A 99 -0.44 29.64 5.09
C LYS A 99 -1.04 28.24 4.98
N GLN A 100 -1.97 28.07 4.04
CA GLN A 100 -2.47 26.74 3.67
C GLN A 100 -1.50 26.07 2.70
N ILE A 101 -1.04 24.88 3.07
CA ILE A 101 -0.09 24.06 2.30
C ILE A 101 -0.85 23.01 1.49
N LEU A 102 -1.79 22.29 2.12
CA LEU A 102 -2.71 21.38 1.44
C LEU A 102 -4.13 21.90 1.59
N ARG A 103 -4.91 21.82 0.52
CA ARG A 103 -6.23 22.44 0.39
C ARG A 103 -7.21 21.40 -0.18
N ASP A 104 -7.91 20.74 0.74
CA ASP A 104 -8.97 19.78 0.45
C ASP A 104 -8.50 18.64 -0.48
N VAL A 105 -7.41 17.99 -0.06
CA VAL A 105 -6.76 16.91 -0.82
C VAL A 105 -7.44 15.59 -0.50
N SER A 106 -8.01 14.95 -1.52
CA SER A 106 -8.68 13.65 -1.42
C SER A 106 -8.13 12.67 -2.45
N GLY A 107 -8.02 11.40 -2.07
CA GLY A 107 -7.51 10.35 -2.96
C GLY A 107 -7.27 9.02 -2.27
N VAL A 108 -6.88 8.03 -3.09
CA VAL A 108 -6.59 6.67 -2.65
C VAL A 108 -5.33 6.11 -3.33
N PHE A 109 -4.49 5.44 -2.56
CA PHE A 109 -3.37 4.64 -3.07
C PHE A 109 -3.70 3.17 -2.86
N LYS A 110 -3.89 2.47 -3.99
CA LYS A 110 -4.37 1.09 -4.00
C LYS A 110 -3.21 0.08 -3.88
N PRO A 111 -3.41 -1.06 -3.22
CA PRO A 111 -2.43 -2.15 -3.21
C PRO A 111 -2.09 -2.64 -4.61
N LYS A 112 -0.91 -3.24 -4.78
CA LYS A 112 -0.43 -3.76 -6.07
C LYS A 112 -0.32 -2.70 -7.18
N THR A 113 -0.28 -1.42 -6.80
CA THR A 113 -0.15 -0.31 -7.76
C THR A 113 1.01 0.62 -7.41
N MET A 114 1.54 1.24 -8.46
CA MET A 114 2.44 2.39 -8.38
C MET A 114 1.69 3.67 -8.71
N THR A 115 1.75 4.64 -7.81
CA THR A 115 1.22 5.99 -8.04
C THR A 115 2.34 7.00 -8.17
N LEU A 116 2.37 7.73 -9.28
CA LEU A 116 3.24 8.87 -9.50
C LEU A 116 2.62 10.13 -8.89
N ILE A 117 3.34 10.87 -8.07
CA ILE A 117 2.94 12.22 -7.66
C ILE A 117 3.70 13.22 -8.54
N LEU A 118 2.96 13.99 -9.34
CA LEU A 118 3.48 15.11 -10.11
C LEU A 118 3.02 16.42 -9.50
N GLY A 119 3.82 17.46 -9.67
CA GLY A 119 3.47 18.80 -9.22
C GLY A 119 4.67 19.71 -9.09
N GLN A 120 4.43 21.01 -9.28
CA GLN A 120 5.48 22.01 -9.18
C GLN A 120 6.17 22.00 -7.80
N PRO A 121 7.41 22.51 -7.70
CA PRO A 121 8.04 22.75 -6.40
C PRO A 121 7.13 23.59 -5.51
N GLY A 122 6.93 23.15 -4.26
CA GLY A 122 6.03 23.82 -3.32
C GLY A 122 4.54 23.47 -3.44
N SER A 123 4.13 22.56 -4.34
CA SER A 123 2.72 22.14 -4.46
C SER A 123 2.19 21.28 -3.31
N GLY A 124 3.05 20.85 -2.39
CA GLY A 124 2.67 20.06 -1.21
C GLY A 124 2.95 18.56 -1.28
N LYS A 125 3.62 18.06 -2.33
CA LYS A 125 3.97 16.62 -2.51
C LYS A 125 4.64 16.02 -1.28
N SER A 126 5.76 16.59 -0.85
CA SER A 126 6.52 16.14 0.32
C SER A 126 5.73 16.28 1.62
N THR A 127 4.88 17.31 1.74
CA THR A 127 4.00 17.50 2.90
C THR A 127 2.98 16.38 2.99
N LEU A 128 2.33 16.03 1.88
CA LEU A 128 1.38 14.91 1.80
C LEU A 128 2.06 13.59 2.14
N MET A 129 3.21 13.27 1.54
CA MET A 129 3.92 12.02 1.84
C MET A 129 4.40 11.94 3.30
N LYS A 130 4.87 13.04 3.90
CA LYS A 130 5.24 13.08 5.33
C LYS A 130 4.02 12.86 6.22
N LEU A 131 2.85 13.40 5.87
CA LEU A 131 1.60 13.15 6.58
C LEU A 131 1.24 11.66 6.56
N LEU A 132 1.22 11.07 5.36
CA LEU A 132 0.79 9.70 5.13
C LEU A 132 1.82 8.65 5.59
N SER A 133 3.07 9.03 5.81
CA SER A 133 4.10 8.14 6.38
C SER A 133 4.25 8.26 7.90
N GLY A 134 3.44 9.10 8.56
CA GLY A 134 3.52 9.30 10.01
C GLY A 134 4.71 10.14 10.47
N ARG A 135 5.45 10.76 9.54
CA ARG A 135 6.64 11.58 9.81
C ARG A 135 6.34 13.08 9.91
N PHE A 136 5.07 13.43 9.90
CA PHE A 136 4.63 14.81 10.02
C PHE A 136 4.60 15.25 11.49
N SER A 137 5.48 16.18 11.85
CA SER A 137 5.54 16.74 13.20
C SER A 137 4.36 17.69 13.43
N ALA A 138 3.35 17.26 14.18
CA ALA A 138 2.29 18.15 14.66
C ALA A 138 2.86 19.12 15.70
N ARG A 139 3.37 20.27 15.24
CA ARG A 139 3.74 21.39 16.12
C ARG A 139 2.49 22.23 16.43
N LYS A 140 2.48 22.96 17.55
CA LYS A 140 1.36 23.84 17.94
C LYS A 140 0.94 24.85 16.87
N SER A 141 1.84 25.18 15.93
CA SER A 141 1.62 26.11 14.83
C SER A 141 1.06 25.47 13.55
N ILE A 142 0.67 24.19 13.58
CA ILE A 142 0.18 23.47 12.42
C ILE A 142 -1.19 22.88 12.71
N VAL A 143 -2.16 23.22 11.86
CA VAL A 143 -3.52 22.68 11.90
C VAL A 143 -3.66 21.65 10.78
N LEU A 144 -4.04 20.43 11.16
CA LEU A 144 -4.34 19.33 10.26
C LEU A 144 -5.84 19.02 10.37
N GLU A 145 -6.53 19.07 9.24
CA GLU A 145 -7.95 18.72 9.09
C GLU A 145 -8.09 17.62 8.02
N GLY A 146 -9.23 16.94 8.02
CA GLY A 146 -9.51 15.78 7.16
C GLY A 146 -9.17 14.44 7.80
N GLU A 147 -9.47 13.37 7.06
CA GLU A 147 -9.31 12.01 7.53
C GLU A 147 -8.27 11.26 6.68
N VAL A 148 -7.50 10.40 7.33
CA VAL A 148 -6.59 9.45 6.67
C VAL A 148 -6.82 8.08 7.30
N VAL A 149 -7.07 7.08 6.46
CA VAL A 149 -7.31 5.70 6.88
C VAL A 149 -6.40 4.73 6.13
N TYR A 150 -6.03 3.64 6.78
CA TYR A 150 -5.24 2.54 6.23
C TYR A 150 -6.07 1.27 6.35
N ASN A 151 -6.55 0.73 5.22
CA ASN A 151 -7.56 -0.35 5.21
C ASN A 151 -8.76 -0.06 6.12
N GLY A 152 -9.26 1.18 6.13
CA GLY A 152 -10.36 1.62 7.00
C GLY A 152 -9.99 1.91 8.46
N ILE A 153 -8.74 1.66 8.88
CA ILE A 153 -8.27 1.99 10.23
C ILE A 153 -7.77 3.45 10.26
N PRO A 154 -8.30 4.31 11.14
CA PRO A 154 -7.89 5.70 11.22
C PRO A 154 -6.42 5.90 11.58
N ARG A 155 -5.77 6.89 10.94
CA ARG A 155 -4.35 7.24 11.14
C ARG A 155 -3.98 7.41 12.60
N HIS A 156 -4.83 8.11 13.38
CA HIS A 156 -4.54 8.40 14.79
C HIS A 156 -4.35 7.13 15.65
N THR A 157 -5.02 6.03 15.29
CA THR A 157 -4.89 4.73 15.96
C THR A 157 -3.56 4.05 15.61
N LEU A 158 -3.03 4.31 14.42
CA LEU A 158 -1.82 3.67 13.90
C LEU A 158 -0.55 4.52 14.07
N LEU A 159 -0.64 5.78 14.50
CA LEU A 159 0.49 6.73 14.50
C LEU A 159 1.81 6.17 15.06
N THR A 160 1.76 5.42 16.16
CA THR A 160 2.95 4.85 16.81
C THR A 160 3.57 3.70 16.03
N ARG A 161 2.78 2.99 15.22
CA ARG A 161 3.21 1.84 14.41
C ARG A 161 3.37 2.20 12.93
N LEU A 162 2.90 3.37 12.51
CA LEU A 162 2.87 3.77 11.11
C LEU A 162 4.26 3.79 10.45
N PRO A 163 5.35 4.25 11.11
CA PRO A 163 6.70 4.14 10.56
C PRO A 163 7.19 2.70 10.35
N GLN A 164 6.59 1.72 11.03
CA GLN A 164 6.88 0.30 10.83
C GLN A 164 6.21 -0.24 9.57
N ILE A 165 5.05 0.30 9.19
CA ILE A 165 4.21 -0.13 8.06
C ILE A 165 4.55 0.65 6.77
N VAL A 166 4.87 1.95 6.90
CA VAL A 166 5.10 2.88 5.79
C VAL A 166 6.58 3.31 5.76
N SER A 167 7.29 2.89 4.72
CA SER A 167 8.64 3.41 4.44
C SER A 167 8.55 4.78 3.77
N TYR A 168 9.53 5.63 4.06
CA TYR A 168 9.63 6.98 3.48
C TYR A 168 11.09 7.23 3.11
N VAL A 169 11.38 7.23 1.82
CA VAL A 169 12.66 7.65 1.25
C VAL A 169 12.60 9.16 1.08
N ALA A 170 13.39 9.88 1.87
CA ALA A 170 13.43 11.33 1.86
C ALA A 170 14.12 11.86 0.58
N GLN A 171 13.88 13.14 0.29
CA GLN A 171 14.58 13.87 -0.76
C GLN A 171 16.08 13.98 -0.46
N ASP A 172 16.43 14.33 0.78
CA ASP A 172 17.81 14.44 1.24
C ASP A 172 18.34 13.07 1.69
N ASP A 173 19.56 12.74 1.27
CA ASP A 173 20.26 11.53 1.69
C ASP A 173 21.14 11.83 2.91
N ASN A 174 20.75 11.35 4.08
CA ASN A 174 21.48 11.56 5.32
C ASN A 174 22.01 10.23 5.87
N HIS A 175 23.30 9.98 5.68
CA HIS A 175 23.98 8.74 6.05
C HIS A 175 25.11 9.02 7.03
N LEU A 176 25.57 7.98 7.74
CA LEU A 176 26.83 8.03 8.47
C LEU A 176 27.99 8.01 7.47
N PRO A 177 28.76 9.10 7.31
CA PRO A 177 29.69 9.25 6.17
C PRO A 177 30.81 8.21 6.17
N THR A 178 31.19 7.72 7.35
CA THR A 178 32.34 6.82 7.55
C THR A 178 32.01 5.36 7.32
N LEU A 179 30.73 4.97 7.28
CA LEU A 179 30.33 3.59 7.02
C LEU A 179 30.38 3.28 5.53
N SER A 180 30.74 2.06 5.19
CA SER A 180 30.56 1.53 3.85
C SER A 180 29.09 1.32 3.51
N VAL A 181 28.79 1.20 2.21
CA VAL A 181 27.44 0.86 1.73
C VAL A 181 26.93 -0.42 2.40
N LYS A 182 27.76 -1.47 2.45
CA LYS A 182 27.40 -2.75 3.05
C LYS A 182 27.13 -2.62 4.54
N GLU A 183 28.02 -1.97 5.30
CA GLU A 183 27.83 -1.74 6.74
C GLU A 183 26.56 -0.92 7.02
N THR A 184 26.26 0.07 6.18
CA THR A 184 25.04 0.90 6.30
C THR A 184 23.78 0.06 6.15
N LEU A 185 23.74 -0.82 5.15
CA LEU A 185 22.60 -1.70 4.89
C LEU A 185 22.47 -2.81 5.95
N GLU A 186 23.57 -3.40 6.40
CA GLU A 186 23.58 -4.37 7.50
C GLU A 186 23.11 -3.75 8.81
N PHE A 187 23.55 -2.51 9.11
CA PHE A 187 23.10 -1.76 10.28
C PHE A 187 21.59 -1.50 10.22
N ALA A 188 21.08 -1.01 9.08
CA ALA A 188 19.65 -0.78 8.90
C ALA A 188 18.82 -2.07 9.03
N HIS A 189 19.33 -3.18 8.49
CA HIS A 189 18.71 -4.49 8.63
C HIS A 189 18.65 -4.95 10.10
N ALA A 190 19.74 -4.80 10.85
CA ALA A 190 19.81 -5.14 12.26
C ALA A 190 18.82 -4.30 13.11
N CYS A 191 18.71 -3.00 12.83
CA CYS A 191 17.74 -2.11 13.50
C CYS A 191 16.27 -2.51 13.26
N ASN A 192 15.98 -3.27 12.20
CA ASN A 192 14.64 -3.79 11.92
C ASN A 192 14.42 -5.23 12.40
N GLY A 193 15.33 -5.77 13.24
CA GLY A 193 15.21 -7.08 13.87
C GLY A 193 16.18 -8.14 13.33
N GLY A 194 16.87 -7.88 12.21
CA GLY A 194 17.94 -8.73 11.69
C GLY A 194 17.53 -10.16 11.26
N GLY A 195 16.24 -10.47 11.27
CA GLY A 195 15.71 -11.80 11.02
C GLY A 195 14.20 -11.84 10.97
N LEU A 196 13.65 -12.98 10.60
CA LEU A 196 12.22 -13.23 10.63
C LEU A 196 11.74 -13.20 12.10
N LEU A 197 10.70 -12.42 12.38
CA LEU A 197 10.14 -12.34 13.73
C LEU A 197 9.41 -13.65 14.04
N LYS A 198 9.51 -14.15 15.28
CA LYS A 198 8.78 -15.35 15.73
C LYS A 198 7.28 -15.29 15.45
N ARG A 199 6.69 -14.09 15.60
CA ARG A 199 5.29 -13.85 15.27
C ARG A 199 5.01 -14.12 13.80
N ASP A 200 5.91 -13.74 12.89
CA ASP A 200 5.73 -13.96 11.46
C ASP A 200 5.92 -15.45 11.12
N GLU A 201 6.84 -16.16 11.79
CA GLU A 201 6.99 -17.62 11.68
C GLU A 201 5.71 -18.39 12.07
N GLU A 202 5.02 -17.96 13.13
CA GLU A 202 3.77 -18.59 13.58
C GLU A 202 2.65 -18.51 12.53
N HIS A 203 2.64 -17.44 11.72
CA HIS A 203 1.64 -17.27 10.65
C HIS A 203 1.94 -18.14 9.41
N LEU A 204 3.15 -18.67 9.26
CA LEU A 204 3.56 -19.53 8.12
C LEU A 204 3.31 -21.02 8.37
N ARG A 205 2.25 -21.35 9.12
CA ARG A 205 1.93 -22.71 9.58
C ARG A 205 0.55 -23.19 9.14
N HIS A 206 -0.05 -22.54 8.15
CA HIS A 206 -1.43 -22.83 7.72
C HIS A 206 -1.51 -23.72 6.48
N GLY A 207 -0.40 -23.96 5.76
CA GLY A 207 -0.32 -24.89 4.63
C GLY A 207 0.04 -26.33 5.06
N ASP A 208 0.46 -27.17 4.10
CA ASP A 208 0.98 -28.50 4.39
C ASP A 208 2.33 -28.43 5.16
N MET A 209 2.69 -29.49 5.90
CA MET A 209 3.93 -29.53 6.68
C MET A 209 5.18 -29.33 5.82
N ALA A 210 5.22 -29.94 4.62
CA ALA A 210 6.34 -29.76 3.70
C ALA A 210 6.39 -28.34 3.14
N GLU A 211 5.23 -27.77 2.80
CA GLU A 211 5.09 -26.41 2.27
C GLU A 211 5.46 -25.34 3.31
N ASN A 212 4.98 -25.50 4.54
CA ASN A 212 5.30 -24.61 5.67
C ASN A 212 6.80 -24.60 5.95
N GLN A 213 7.45 -25.77 5.97
CA GLN A 213 8.89 -25.85 6.16
C GLN A 213 9.65 -25.20 4.99
N ALA A 214 9.19 -25.42 3.76
CA ALA A 214 9.77 -24.83 2.57
C ALA A 214 9.64 -23.30 2.56
N ALA A 215 8.51 -22.75 3.04
CA ALA A 215 8.27 -21.32 3.18
C ALA A 215 9.08 -20.69 4.31
N LEU A 216 9.17 -21.37 5.46
CA LEU A 216 10.02 -20.94 6.57
C LEU A 216 11.48 -20.87 6.17
N ASN A 217 12.01 -21.92 5.52
CA ASN A 217 13.40 -21.93 5.03
C ASN A 217 13.64 -20.78 4.04
N ALA A 218 12.72 -20.59 3.09
CA ALA A 218 12.81 -19.51 2.11
C ALA A 218 12.83 -18.12 2.79
N ALA A 219 11.93 -17.90 3.75
CA ALA A 219 11.87 -16.65 4.49
C ALA A 219 13.13 -16.45 5.34
N HIS A 220 13.57 -17.45 6.11
CA HIS A 220 14.78 -17.36 6.92
C HIS A 220 16.02 -17.00 6.08
N ASP A 221 16.24 -17.70 4.96
CA ASP A 221 17.40 -17.45 4.11
C ASP A 221 17.30 -16.10 3.41
N MET A 222 16.11 -15.68 2.99
CA MET A 222 15.90 -14.33 2.45
C MET A 222 16.24 -13.26 3.48
N TYR A 223 15.73 -13.36 4.71
CA TYR A 223 16.00 -12.37 5.76
C TYR A 223 17.48 -12.35 6.14
N LYS A 224 18.11 -13.52 6.29
CA LYS A 224 19.53 -13.65 6.63
C LYS A 224 20.45 -12.99 5.60
N HIS A 225 20.11 -13.12 4.31
CA HIS A 225 20.90 -12.56 3.22
C HIS A 225 20.28 -11.27 2.66
N TYR A 226 19.34 -10.64 3.37
CA TYR A 226 18.57 -9.52 2.83
C TYR A 226 19.45 -8.31 2.45
N PRO A 227 20.47 -7.92 3.25
CA PRO A 227 21.38 -6.85 2.83
C PRO A 227 22.09 -7.15 1.51
N ASP A 228 22.58 -8.38 1.34
CA ASP A 228 23.27 -8.82 0.12
C ASP A 228 22.31 -8.89 -1.10
N ILE A 229 21.02 -9.20 -0.88
CA ILE A 229 19.97 -9.14 -1.92
C ILE A 229 19.73 -7.69 -2.33
N ILE A 230 19.55 -6.78 -1.38
CA ILE A 230 19.31 -5.35 -1.63
C ILE A 230 20.49 -4.71 -2.36
N ILE A 231 21.74 -5.05 -2.00
CA ILE A 231 22.94 -4.58 -2.70
C ILE A 231 22.89 -4.94 -4.19
N ARG A 232 22.52 -6.18 -4.52
CA ARG A 232 22.42 -6.66 -5.91
C ARG A 232 21.24 -6.05 -6.64
N GLN A 233 20.08 -6.06 -6.01
CA GLN A 233 18.82 -5.51 -6.54
C GLN A 233 18.94 -4.02 -6.91
N LEU A 234 19.76 -3.25 -6.18
CA LEU A 234 19.99 -1.84 -6.47
C LEU A 234 21.27 -1.59 -7.28
N GLY A 235 21.99 -2.63 -7.71
CA GLY A 235 23.21 -2.50 -8.50
C GLY A 235 24.36 -1.79 -7.75
N LEU A 236 24.47 -2.02 -6.44
CA LEU A 236 25.47 -1.42 -5.54
C LEU A 236 26.72 -2.31 -5.35
N GLU A 237 26.82 -3.44 -6.03
CA GLU A 237 27.89 -4.44 -5.83
C GLU A 237 29.30 -3.86 -5.97
N LYS A 238 29.49 -2.98 -6.97
CA LYS A 238 30.79 -2.35 -7.25
C LYS A 238 31.25 -1.41 -6.14
N CYS A 239 30.33 -0.80 -5.40
CA CYS A 239 30.62 0.18 -4.35
C CYS A 239 30.25 -0.32 -2.94
N GLN A 240 29.93 -1.60 -2.77
CA GLN A 240 29.48 -2.16 -1.48
C GLN A 240 30.47 -1.94 -0.33
N SER A 241 31.78 -1.97 -0.61
CA SER A 241 32.84 -1.74 0.39
C SER A 241 33.36 -0.30 0.41
N THR A 242 32.76 0.60 -0.36
CA THR A 242 33.13 2.02 -0.40
C THR A 242 32.35 2.78 0.67
N ALA A 243 33.03 3.70 1.37
CA ALA A 243 32.39 4.62 2.30
C ALA A 243 31.29 5.42 1.60
N VAL A 244 30.14 5.61 2.25
CA VAL A 244 29.05 6.41 1.68
C VAL A 244 29.50 7.86 1.48
N GLY A 245 30.28 8.39 2.43
CA GLY A 245 30.84 9.74 2.37
C GLY A 245 29.79 10.84 2.53
N ASP A 246 30.25 12.08 2.44
CA ASP A 246 29.45 13.30 2.50
C ASP A 246 30.11 14.43 1.68
N ALA A 247 29.80 15.69 1.98
CA ALA A 247 30.40 16.83 1.30
C ALA A 247 31.91 17.00 1.60
N MET A 248 32.41 16.49 2.72
CA MET A 248 33.79 16.65 3.18
C MET A 248 34.62 15.37 2.99
N LEU A 249 33.98 14.20 3.12
CA LEU A 249 34.57 12.89 2.93
C LEU A 249 34.11 12.32 1.59
N ARG A 250 35.07 12.12 0.68
CA ARG A 250 34.80 11.46 -0.60
C ARG A 250 34.25 10.04 -0.36
N GLY A 251 33.13 9.73 -1.00
CA GLY A 251 32.50 8.41 -0.95
C GLY A 251 31.90 8.02 -2.30
N VAL A 252 30.73 7.38 -2.26
CA VAL A 252 29.98 6.97 -3.45
C VAL A 252 29.43 8.17 -4.23
N SER A 253 29.05 7.94 -5.48
CA SER A 253 28.39 8.96 -6.31
C SER A 253 27.01 9.35 -5.75
N GLY A 254 26.46 10.48 -6.21
CA GLY A 254 25.12 10.92 -5.78
C GLY A 254 24.02 9.91 -6.08
N GLY A 255 24.03 9.32 -7.28
CA GLY A 255 23.06 8.30 -7.67
C GLY A 255 23.22 6.97 -6.92
N GLU A 256 24.46 6.56 -6.60
CA GLU A 256 24.69 5.42 -5.70
C GLU A 256 24.19 5.72 -4.29
N ARG A 257 24.47 6.91 -3.74
CA ARG A 257 23.99 7.31 -2.41
C ARG A 257 22.47 7.26 -2.31
N LYS A 258 21.75 7.70 -3.34
CA LYS A 258 20.27 7.62 -3.37
C LYS A 258 19.75 6.19 -3.37
N ARG A 259 20.46 5.30 -4.05
CA ARG A 259 20.18 3.85 -4.01
C ARG A 259 20.46 3.28 -2.62
N VAL A 260 21.52 3.70 -1.94
CA VAL A 260 21.74 3.34 -0.52
C VAL A 260 20.56 3.78 0.35
N THR A 261 20.10 5.04 0.22
CA THR A 261 18.92 5.55 0.95
C THR A 261 17.66 4.71 0.67
N THR A 262 17.48 4.30 -0.59
CA THR A 262 16.35 3.42 -0.97
C THR A 262 16.46 2.05 -0.32
N GLY A 263 17.65 1.45 -0.33
CA GLY A 263 17.92 0.14 0.28
C GLY A 263 17.76 0.15 1.79
N GLU A 264 18.23 1.20 2.47
CA GLU A 264 18.08 1.38 3.92
C GLU A 264 16.61 1.35 4.34
N MET A 265 15.74 1.97 3.54
CA MET A 265 14.30 2.05 3.82
C MET A 265 13.52 0.81 3.37
N ALA A 266 14.16 -0.16 2.71
CA ALA A 266 13.53 -1.40 2.25
C ALA A 266 13.36 -2.44 3.36
N PHE A 267 14.17 -2.37 4.41
CA PHE A 267 14.17 -3.37 5.49
C PHE A 267 12.94 -3.30 6.39
N GLY A 268 12.54 -4.48 6.89
CA GLY A 268 11.37 -4.66 7.77
C GLY A 268 10.05 -4.84 7.00
N ASN A 269 8.94 -4.96 7.73
CA ASN A 269 7.62 -5.26 7.17
C ASN A 269 6.95 -4.00 6.59
N LYS A 270 7.53 -3.46 5.51
CA LYS A 270 7.04 -2.27 4.81
C LYS A 270 6.04 -2.65 3.71
N PHE A 271 4.78 -2.30 3.93
CA PHE A 271 3.67 -2.58 3.00
C PHE A 271 3.37 -1.39 2.09
N VAL A 272 3.67 -0.18 2.56
CA VAL A 272 3.55 1.05 1.78
C VAL A 272 4.92 1.68 1.64
N MET A 273 5.30 2.04 0.42
CA MET A 273 6.57 2.70 0.13
C MET A 273 6.32 4.08 -0.45
N MET A 274 6.82 5.11 0.22
CA MET A 274 6.75 6.50 -0.24
C MET A 274 8.15 7.00 -0.57
N MET A 275 8.33 7.55 -1.76
CA MET A 275 9.64 7.96 -2.27
C MET A 275 9.58 9.40 -2.77
N ASP A 276 10.28 10.31 -2.09
CA ASP A 276 10.17 11.75 -2.29
C ASP A 276 11.29 12.30 -3.18
N GLU A 277 10.92 12.80 -4.36
CA GLU A 277 11.79 13.45 -5.35
C GLU A 277 13.09 12.69 -5.64
N ILE A 278 12.97 11.37 -5.89
CA ILE A 278 14.10 10.46 -5.96
C ILE A 278 14.98 10.58 -7.21
N SER A 279 14.52 11.27 -8.26
CA SER A 279 15.30 11.50 -9.48
C SER A 279 16.32 12.64 -9.35
N THR A 280 16.29 13.40 -8.25
CA THR A 280 17.19 14.54 -8.06
C THR A 280 18.63 14.08 -7.96
N GLY A 281 19.47 14.47 -8.92
CA GLY A 281 20.89 14.07 -8.97
C GLY A 281 21.14 12.66 -9.54
N LEU A 282 20.14 12.06 -10.19
CA LEU A 282 20.26 10.80 -10.93
C LEU A 282 20.09 11.04 -12.43
N ASP A 283 20.73 10.18 -13.22
CA ASP A 283 20.47 10.07 -14.64
C ASP A 283 19.20 9.23 -14.90
N SER A 284 18.69 9.31 -16.14
CA SER A 284 17.45 8.65 -16.53
C SER A 284 17.52 7.13 -16.43
N ALA A 285 18.67 6.51 -16.75
CA ALA A 285 18.83 5.06 -16.67
C ALA A 285 18.77 4.57 -15.22
N SER A 286 19.55 5.18 -14.32
CA SER A 286 19.46 4.85 -12.89
C SER A 286 18.07 5.08 -12.30
N THR A 287 17.37 6.13 -12.75
CA THR A 287 15.98 6.39 -12.33
C THR A 287 15.04 5.28 -12.79
N PHE A 288 15.17 4.85 -14.06
CA PHE A 288 14.37 3.76 -14.62
C PHE A 288 14.59 2.45 -13.86
N ASP A 289 15.83 2.10 -13.57
CA ASP A 289 16.17 0.87 -12.83
C ASP A 289 15.49 0.87 -11.45
N ILE A 290 15.63 1.95 -10.68
CA ILE A 290 15.00 2.05 -9.35
C ILE A 290 13.47 1.90 -9.46
N VAL A 291 12.83 2.62 -10.38
CA VAL A 291 11.36 2.59 -10.54
C VAL A 291 10.88 1.22 -11.03
N SER A 292 11.61 0.58 -11.94
CA SER A 292 11.35 -0.79 -12.42
C SER A 292 11.38 -1.80 -11.28
N THR A 293 12.42 -1.75 -10.44
CA THR A 293 12.52 -2.59 -9.25
C THR A 293 11.34 -2.36 -8.29
N GLN A 294 10.93 -1.10 -8.07
CA GLN A 294 9.74 -0.82 -7.25
C GLN A 294 8.46 -1.40 -7.87
N ARG A 295 8.34 -1.41 -9.20
CA ARG A 295 7.21 -2.02 -9.91
C ARG A 295 7.12 -3.51 -9.65
N SER A 296 8.25 -4.21 -9.75
CA SER A 296 8.34 -5.63 -9.45
C SER A 296 7.89 -5.92 -8.01
N LEU A 297 8.38 -5.13 -7.04
CA LEU A 297 8.00 -5.26 -5.64
C LEU A 297 6.50 -5.00 -5.40
N ALA A 298 5.93 -3.97 -6.05
CA ALA A 298 4.51 -3.65 -5.95
C ALA A 298 3.63 -4.81 -6.44
N LYS A 299 3.93 -5.35 -7.63
CA LYS A 299 3.12 -6.41 -8.26
C LYS A 299 3.27 -7.75 -7.54
N THR A 300 4.48 -8.09 -7.12
CA THR A 300 4.78 -9.43 -6.58
C THR A 300 4.45 -9.55 -5.10
N PHE A 301 4.80 -8.54 -4.28
CA PHE A 301 4.59 -8.58 -2.83
C PHE A 301 3.31 -7.88 -2.36
N GLY A 302 2.49 -7.37 -3.27
CA GLY A 302 1.25 -6.67 -2.89
C GLY A 302 1.46 -5.27 -2.33
N LYS A 303 2.65 -4.68 -2.47
CA LYS A 303 2.98 -3.38 -1.88
C LYS A 303 2.24 -2.24 -2.57
N THR A 304 1.97 -1.18 -1.81
CA THR A 304 1.48 0.10 -2.32
C THR A 304 2.66 1.04 -2.47
N VAL A 305 2.98 1.44 -3.69
CA VAL A 305 4.16 2.27 -3.96
C VAL A 305 3.73 3.63 -4.46
N VAL A 306 4.31 4.67 -3.88
CA VAL A 306 4.05 6.07 -4.22
C VAL A 306 5.37 6.78 -4.41
N ILE A 307 5.59 7.35 -5.61
CA ILE A 307 6.86 8.01 -5.95
C ILE A 307 6.54 9.41 -6.46
N SER A 308 7.20 10.42 -5.89
CA SER A 308 7.20 11.77 -6.42
C SER A 308 8.40 11.96 -7.34
N LEU A 309 8.14 12.40 -8.58
CA LEU A 309 9.18 12.77 -9.56
C LEU A 309 8.85 14.15 -10.10
N LEU A 310 9.88 14.92 -10.47
CA LEU A 310 9.66 16.26 -11.01
C LEU A 310 9.30 16.22 -12.50
N GLN A 311 10.13 15.55 -13.32
CA GLN A 311 9.98 15.42 -14.77
C GLN A 311 10.51 14.05 -15.22
N PRO A 312 9.73 12.97 -15.05
CA PRO A 312 10.14 11.64 -15.50
C PRO A 312 10.16 11.54 -17.04
N SER A 313 11.09 10.73 -17.56
CA SER A 313 11.08 10.37 -18.99
C SER A 313 9.82 9.55 -19.35
N PRO A 314 9.44 9.47 -20.65
CA PRO A 314 8.30 8.68 -21.08
C PRO A 314 8.36 7.21 -20.65
N GLU A 315 9.56 6.61 -20.70
CA GLU A 315 9.81 5.24 -20.26
C GLU A 315 9.51 5.08 -18.77
N VAL A 316 9.99 6.01 -17.93
CA VAL A 316 9.72 6.00 -16.48
C VAL A 316 8.23 6.26 -16.18
N PHE A 317 7.60 7.21 -16.89
CA PHE A 317 6.18 7.51 -16.74
C PHE A 317 5.30 6.27 -17.04
N SER A 318 5.66 5.49 -18.06
CA SER A 318 4.95 4.27 -18.46
C SER A 318 4.98 3.13 -17.41
N LEU A 319 5.84 3.25 -16.39
CA LEU A 319 5.92 2.29 -15.30
C LEU A 319 4.80 2.44 -14.27
N PHE A 320 4.15 3.60 -14.21
CA PHE A 320 3.14 3.91 -13.20
C PHE A 320 1.74 3.51 -13.63
N ASP A 321 0.97 2.95 -12.70
CA ASP A 321 -0.45 2.62 -12.92
C ASP A 321 -1.32 3.88 -12.81
N ASN A 322 -1.00 4.76 -11.84
CA ASN A 322 -1.80 5.93 -11.51
C ASN A 322 -0.93 7.19 -11.37
N VAL A 323 -1.55 8.36 -11.53
CA VAL A 323 -0.92 9.67 -11.31
C VAL A 323 -1.82 10.56 -10.44
N LEU A 324 -1.19 11.20 -9.45
CA LEU A 324 -1.75 12.25 -8.62
C LEU A 324 -1.07 13.57 -9.01
N LEU A 325 -1.81 14.47 -9.65
CA LEU A 325 -1.32 15.79 -10.05
C LEU A 325 -1.71 16.83 -8.99
N LEU A 326 -0.70 17.39 -8.32
CA LEU A 326 -0.85 18.41 -7.29
C LEU A 326 -0.31 19.77 -7.75
N ASN A 327 -1.09 20.83 -7.57
CA ASN A 327 -0.60 22.20 -7.70
C ASN A 327 -1.17 23.10 -6.59
N ASP A 328 -0.35 23.99 -6.03
CA ASP A 328 -0.69 24.91 -4.92
C ASP A 328 -1.56 24.30 -3.81
N GLY A 329 -1.28 23.03 -3.45
CA GLY A 329 -2.01 22.29 -2.42
C GLY A 329 -3.34 21.70 -2.86
N TYR A 330 -3.76 21.84 -4.12
CA TYR A 330 -4.96 21.26 -4.70
C TYR A 330 -4.66 20.06 -5.59
N VAL A 331 -5.62 19.15 -5.67
CA VAL A 331 -5.60 18.01 -6.62
C VAL A 331 -6.23 18.46 -7.94
N MET A 332 -5.45 18.44 -9.03
CA MET A 332 -5.95 18.70 -10.38
C MET A 332 -6.46 17.43 -11.07
N TYR A 333 -5.88 16.29 -10.71
CA TYR A 333 -6.24 14.97 -11.21
C TYR A 333 -5.70 13.88 -10.27
N HIS A 334 -6.47 12.82 -10.07
CA HIS A 334 -6.00 11.59 -9.44
C HIS A 334 -6.69 10.38 -10.08
N GLY A 335 -5.91 9.47 -10.65
CA GLY A 335 -6.47 8.30 -11.32
C GLY A 335 -5.47 7.59 -12.24
N PRO A 336 -5.95 6.71 -13.12
CA PRO A 336 -5.11 5.93 -14.04
C PRO A 336 -4.29 6.81 -15.00
N CYS A 337 -3.06 6.40 -15.30
CA CYS A 337 -2.18 7.14 -16.22
C CYS A 337 -2.69 7.15 -17.67
N ASN A 338 -3.42 6.13 -18.11
CA ASN A 338 -3.96 6.02 -19.46
C ASN A 338 -5.18 6.94 -19.73
N GLU A 339 -5.88 7.37 -18.68
CA GLU A 339 -7.06 8.24 -18.78
C GLU A 339 -6.74 9.73 -18.65
N VAL A 340 -5.54 10.07 -18.16
CA VAL A 340 -5.16 11.46 -17.82
C VAL A 340 -5.23 12.42 -19.01
N LEU A 341 -4.78 11.98 -20.19
CA LEU A 341 -4.84 12.81 -21.40
C LEU A 341 -6.29 13.07 -21.83
N GLY A 342 -7.12 12.03 -21.87
CA GLY A 342 -8.53 12.15 -22.21
C GLY A 342 -9.33 13.02 -21.22
N TYR A 343 -8.93 13.05 -19.95
CA TYR A 343 -9.49 13.97 -18.96
C TYR A 343 -9.17 15.43 -19.30
N PHE A 344 -7.91 15.77 -19.56
CA PHE A 344 -7.52 17.14 -19.88
C PHE A 344 -7.99 17.59 -21.28
N GLU A 345 -8.15 16.66 -22.24
CA GLU A 345 -8.79 16.93 -23.53
C GLU A 345 -10.24 17.41 -23.38
N LYS A 346 -11.02 16.80 -22.47
CA LYS A 346 -12.39 17.25 -22.15
C LYS A 346 -12.43 18.65 -21.52
N LEU A 347 -11.34 19.07 -20.86
CA LEU A 347 -11.18 20.41 -20.31
C LEU A 347 -10.64 21.43 -21.32
N GLY A 348 -10.46 21.03 -22.58
CA GLY A 348 -9.98 21.90 -23.66
C GLY A 348 -8.46 21.96 -23.78
N PHE A 349 -7.71 21.00 -23.24
CA PHE A 349 -6.25 20.92 -23.42
C PHE A 349 -5.86 19.78 -24.34
N LYS A 350 -4.98 20.04 -25.31
CA LYS A 350 -4.44 18.99 -26.18
C LYS A 350 -2.93 18.87 -26.04
N CYS A 351 -2.46 17.68 -25.70
CA CYS A 351 -1.03 17.37 -25.69
C CYS A 351 -0.52 17.24 -27.13
N PRO A 352 0.51 18.01 -27.54
CA PRO A 352 1.17 17.83 -28.82
C PRO A 352 1.86 16.46 -28.90
N PRO A 353 2.01 15.86 -30.10
CA PRO A 353 2.60 14.53 -30.26
C PRO A 353 4.10 14.48 -29.95
N ASP A 354 4.80 15.61 -30.04
CA ASP A 354 6.22 15.80 -29.75
C ASP A 354 6.50 16.18 -28.29
N ARG A 355 5.44 16.30 -27.46
CA ARG A 355 5.56 16.69 -26.06
C ARG A 355 5.37 15.48 -25.15
N ASP A 356 6.31 15.29 -24.23
CA ASP A 356 6.20 14.27 -23.20
C ASP A 356 5.01 14.53 -22.27
N VAL A 357 4.26 13.48 -21.93
CA VAL A 357 3.03 13.59 -21.13
C VAL A 357 3.30 14.21 -19.77
N ALA A 358 4.36 13.79 -19.06
CA ALA A 358 4.67 14.33 -17.73
C ALA A 358 4.99 15.83 -17.79
N ASP A 359 5.71 16.26 -18.83
CA ASP A 359 6.04 17.65 -19.09
C ASP A 359 4.79 18.49 -19.41
N PHE A 360 3.90 17.95 -20.26
CA PHE A 360 2.60 18.55 -20.53
C PHE A 360 1.80 18.76 -19.24
N LEU A 361 1.68 17.72 -18.39
CA LEU A 361 0.96 17.79 -17.13
C LEU A 361 1.57 18.82 -16.15
N MET A 362 2.89 18.94 -16.13
CA MET A 362 3.62 19.91 -15.28
C MET A 362 3.49 21.36 -15.74
N ASP A 363 3.21 21.58 -17.03
CA ASP A 363 2.97 22.91 -17.60
C ASP A 363 1.53 23.41 -17.39
N LEU A 364 0.56 22.50 -17.15
CA LEU A 364 -0.83 22.88 -16.87
C LEU A 364 -0.92 23.73 -15.60
N SER A 365 -1.81 24.72 -15.59
CA SER A 365 -1.99 25.72 -14.51
C SER A 365 -0.76 26.62 -14.25
N THR A 366 0.15 26.69 -15.22
CA THR A 366 1.32 27.58 -15.22
C THR A 366 1.23 28.57 -16.38
N SER A 367 2.17 29.52 -16.46
CA SER A 367 2.28 30.41 -17.62
C SER A 367 2.57 29.67 -18.94
N LYS A 368 3.08 28.44 -18.87
CA LYS A 368 3.42 27.60 -20.04
C LYS A 368 2.24 26.80 -20.59
N GLN A 369 1.05 26.87 -20.00
CA GLN A 369 -0.09 26.07 -20.47
C GLN A 369 -0.65 26.53 -21.85
N ARG A 370 -0.42 27.80 -22.22
CA ARG A 370 -1.04 28.44 -23.40
C ARG A 370 -0.93 27.66 -24.72
N PRO A 371 0.21 27.03 -25.06
CA PRO A 371 0.35 26.28 -26.31
C PRO A 371 -0.59 25.07 -26.42
N TYR A 372 -1.17 24.61 -25.31
CA TYR A 372 -2.03 23.44 -25.26
C TYR A 372 -3.52 23.76 -25.27
N GLU A 373 -3.90 25.04 -25.20
CA GLU A 373 -5.29 25.48 -25.07
C GLU A 373 -6.04 25.36 -26.41
N VAL A 374 -7.12 24.59 -26.43
CA VAL A 374 -8.04 24.41 -27.56
C VAL A 374 -9.44 24.83 -27.10
N GLY A 375 -9.62 26.12 -26.83
CA GLY A 375 -10.92 26.72 -26.47
C GLY A 375 -10.96 27.30 -25.05
N ALA A 376 -12.13 27.25 -24.42
CA ALA A 376 -12.31 27.71 -23.05
C ALA A 376 -11.72 26.68 -22.07
N VAL A 377 -10.71 27.10 -21.32
CA VAL A 377 -9.98 26.23 -20.39
C VAL A 377 -9.97 26.82 -18.97
N PRO A 378 -9.86 25.96 -17.93
CA PRO A 378 -9.52 26.39 -16.58
C PRO A 378 -8.18 27.16 -16.55
N ARG A 379 -8.12 28.21 -15.75
CA ARG A 379 -6.90 29.05 -15.57
C ARG A 379 -6.43 29.07 -14.13
N MET A 380 -7.37 29.08 -13.18
CA MET A 380 -7.02 29.03 -11.77
C MET A 380 -6.94 27.58 -11.30
N VAL A 381 -5.98 27.28 -10.43
CA VAL A 381 -5.81 25.93 -9.84
C VAL A 381 -7.09 25.43 -9.18
N VAL A 382 -7.87 26.33 -8.57
CA VAL A 382 -9.18 26.00 -7.97
C VAL A 382 -10.18 25.50 -9.00
N GLU A 383 -10.19 26.08 -10.22
CA GLU A 383 -11.09 25.64 -11.30
C GLU A 383 -10.74 24.22 -11.76
N PHE A 384 -9.44 23.88 -11.83
CA PHE A 384 -9.01 22.51 -12.09
C PHE A 384 -9.47 21.55 -10.99
N ALA A 385 -9.32 21.94 -9.73
CA ALA A 385 -9.74 21.13 -8.59
C ALA A 385 -11.27 20.90 -8.57
N ASP A 386 -12.04 21.94 -8.84
CA ASP A 386 -13.50 21.86 -8.92
C ASP A 386 -13.97 21.01 -10.12
N ALA A 387 -13.29 21.14 -11.26
CA ALA A 387 -13.55 20.30 -12.42
C ALA A 387 -13.26 18.81 -12.11
N PHE A 388 -12.17 18.54 -11.40
CA PHE A 388 -11.82 17.19 -10.98
C PHE A 388 -12.87 16.60 -10.03
N LYS A 389 -13.26 17.34 -8.98
CA LYS A 389 -14.29 16.88 -8.03
C LYS A 389 -15.63 16.55 -8.68
N LYS A 390 -15.98 17.24 -9.77
CA LYS A 390 -17.22 16.99 -10.54
C LYS A 390 -17.09 15.83 -11.54
N SER A 391 -15.87 15.41 -11.87
CA SER A 391 -15.61 14.38 -12.87
C SER A 391 -16.03 12.99 -12.41
N ASP A 392 -16.34 12.13 -13.38
CA ASP A 392 -16.67 10.72 -13.10
C ASP A 392 -15.46 9.95 -12.58
N ILE A 393 -14.25 10.33 -12.99
CA ILE A 393 -12.98 9.76 -12.51
C ILE A 393 -12.87 9.96 -11.00
N HIS A 394 -13.16 11.16 -10.49
CA HIS A 394 -13.14 11.40 -9.04
C HIS A 394 -14.14 10.53 -8.29
N LYS A 395 -15.36 10.36 -8.83
CA LYS A 395 -16.38 9.49 -8.22
C LYS A 395 -15.94 8.03 -8.22
N GLN A 396 -15.52 7.50 -9.37
CA GLN A 396 -15.14 6.10 -9.53
C GLN A 396 -13.88 5.76 -8.74
N TYR A 397 -12.89 6.65 -8.75
CA TYR A 397 -11.62 6.43 -8.08
C TYR A 397 -11.73 6.64 -6.56
N GLY A 398 -12.74 7.42 -6.11
CA GLY A 398 -13.11 7.59 -4.70
C GLY A 398 -13.93 6.44 -4.11
N MET A 399 -14.50 5.52 -4.90
CA MET A 399 -15.28 4.39 -4.37
C MET A 399 -14.41 3.37 -3.62
N GLN A 400 -14.96 2.72 -2.60
CA GLN A 400 -14.34 1.52 -2.01
C GLN A 400 -14.43 0.35 -3.01
N MET A 401 -13.46 -0.57 -3.01
CA MET A 401 -13.47 -1.74 -3.92
C MET A 401 -14.78 -2.54 -3.81
N GLY A 402 -15.37 -2.63 -2.61
CA GLY A 402 -16.69 -3.23 -2.38
C GLY A 402 -17.82 -2.47 -3.08
N GLU A 403 -17.85 -1.15 -2.99
CA GLU A 403 -18.86 -0.30 -3.65
C GLU A 403 -18.69 -0.31 -5.18
N TYR A 404 -17.45 -0.31 -5.67
CA TYR A 404 -17.16 -0.40 -7.09
C TYR A 404 -17.67 -1.74 -7.65
N MET A 405 -17.29 -2.87 -7.04
CA MET A 405 -17.77 -4.19 -7.47
C MET A 405 -19.29 -4.28 -7.44
N LEU A 406 -19.93 -3.81 -6.36
CA LEU A 406 -21.39 -3.77 -6.27
C LEU A 406 -22.01 -2.90 -7.39
N SER A 407 -21.43 -1.74 -7.69
CA SER A 407 -21.92 -0.86 -8.76
C SER A 407 -21.77 -1.46 -10.17
N VAL A 408 -20.66 -2.19 -10.43
CA VAL A 408 -20.41 -2.87 -11.71
C VAL A 408 -21.44 -3.99 -11.95
N TYR A 409 -21.88 -4.67 -10.89
CA TYR A 409 -22.94 -5.67 -10.97
C TYR A 409 -24.36 -5.08 -10.82
N GLY A 410 -24.51 -3.75 -10.80
CA GLY A 410 -25.79 -3.07 -10.67
C GLY A 410 -26.47 -3.29 -9.31
N VAL A 411 -25.71 -3.71 -8.29
CA VAL A 411 -26.22 -3.96 -6.95
C VAL A 411 -26.16 -2.66 -6.14
N PRO A 412 -27.30 -2.16 -5.63
CA PRO A 412 -27.36 -0.92 -4.88
C PRO A 412 -26.57 -0.99 -3.56
N THR A 413 -25.79 0.05 -3.27
CA THR A 413 -24.85 0.13 -2.13
C THR A 413 -25.48 0.65 -0.83
N GLU A 414 -26.77 0.98 -0.85
CA GLU A 414 -27.46 1.60 0.28
C GLU A 414 -27.72 0.60 1.41
N LYS A 415 -27.42 0.99 2.66
CA LYS A 415 -27.50 0.12 3.85
C LYS A 415 -28.86 -0.54 4.08
N TYR A 416 -29.95 -0.03 3.50
CA TYR A 416 -31.28 -0.64 3.64
C TYR A 416 -31.40 -1.99 2.90
N TRP A 417 -30.62 -2.23 1.85
CA TRP A 417 -30.61 -3.52 1.15
C TRP A 417 -30.10 -4.66 2.03
N LEU A 418 -29.20 -4.37 2.97
CA LEU A 418 -28.74 -5.33 3.96
C LEU A 418 -29.90 -5.80 4.85
N TRP A 419 -30.74 -4.87 5.31
CA TRP A 419 -31.93 -5.17 6.10
C TRP A 419 -33.00 -5.90 5.29
N TYR A 420 -33.16 -5.56 4.01
CA TYR A 420 -34.04 -6.29 3.12
C TYR A 420 -33.56 -7.73 2.88
N GLY A 421 -32.24 -7.92 2.72
CA GLY A 421 -31.61 -9.24 2.62
C GLY A 421 -31.79 -10.08 3.89
N ILE A 422 -31.57 -9.48 5.07
CA ILE A 422 -31.84 -10.15 6.35
C ILE A 422 -33.32 -10.51 6.48
N GLY A 423 -34.23 -9.58 6.14
CA GLY A 423 -35.66 -9.82 6.14
C GLY A 423 -36.08 -10.95 5.21
N PHE A 424 -35.54 -10.98 3.99
CA PHE A 424 -35.76 -12.06 3.02
C PHE A 424 -35.21 -13.41 3.52
N LEU A 425 -34.05 -13.42 4.18
CA LEU A 425 -33.45 -14.64 4.71
C LEU A 425 -34.27 -15.21 5.88
N VAL A 426 -34.75 -14.34 6.79
CA VAL A 426 -35.67 -14.73 7.86
C VAL A 426 -37.00 -15.22 7.30
N ALA A 427 -37.57 -14.52 6.32
CA ALA A 427 -38.82 -14.92 5.68
C ALA A 427 -38.67 -16.27 4.96
N SER A 428 -37.60 -16.46 4.19
CA SER A 428 -37.34 -17.72 3.49
C SER A 428 -37.11 -18.87 4.48
N TYR A 429 -36.38 -18.65 5.57
CA TYR A 429 -36.23 -19.62 6.65
C TYR A 429 -37.58 -20.04 7.23
N VAL A 430 -38.45 -19.08 7.56
CA VAL A 430 -39.80 -19.37 8.08
C VAL A 430 -40.65 -20.13 7.06
N VAL A 431 -40.59 -19.74 5.78
CA VAL A 431 -41.31 -20.41 4.70
C VAL A 431 -40.82 -21.86 4.53
N PHE A 432 -39.51 -22.08 4.47
CA PHE A 432 -38.94 -23.43 4.35
C PHE A 432 -39.22 -24.29 5.59
N MET A 433 -39.20 -23.69 6.79
CA MET A 433 -39.58 -24.38 8.02
C MET A 433 -41.07 -24.76 8.02
N MET A 434 -41.97 -23.87 7.58
CA MET A 434 -43.40 -24.18 7.43
C MET A 434 -43.64 -25.27 6.39
N LEU A 435 -42.95 -25.20 5.24
CA LEU A 435 -42.99 -26.24 4.22
C LEU A 435 -42.50 -27.58 4.77
N SER A 436 -41.43 -27.58 5.56
CA SER A 436 -40.92 -28.77 6.23
C SER A 436 -41.95 -29.36 7.20
N CYS A 437 -42.59 -28.52 8.02
CA CYS A 437 -43.67 -28.96 8.92
C CYS A 437 -44.86 -29.53 8.16
N LEU A 438 -45.30 -28.91 7.06
CA LEU A 438 -46.38 -29.41 6.22
C LEU A 438 -46.03 -30.75 5.56
N VAL A 439 -44.80 -30.92 5.09
CA VAL A 439 -44.32 -32.19 4.54
C VAL A 439 -44.33 -33.28 5.61
N LEU A 440 -43.89 -32.97 6.83
CA LEU A 440 -43.91 -33.91 7.96
C LEU A 440 -45.33 -34.28 8.39
N GLU A 441 -46.27 -33.33 8.36
CA GLU A 441 -47.67 -33.58 8.68
C GLU A 441 -48.36 -34.44 7.60
N TYR A 442 -48.05 -34.20 6.31
CA TYR A 442 -48.56 -35.00 5.20
C TYR A 442 -47.97 -36.43 5.16
N TRP A 443 -46.78 -36.63 5.72
CA TRP A 443 -46.12 -37.94 5.84
C TRP A 443 -46.34 -38.63 7.19
N ARG A 444 -47.22 -38.11 8.03
CA ARG A 444 -47.54 -38.71 9.33
C ARG A 444 -48.20 -40.08 9.11
N TYR A 445 -47.41 -41.15 9.22
CA TYR A 445 -47.87 -42.53 9.34
C TYR A 445 -48.80 -42.62 10.56
N GLU A 446 -50.10 -42.86 10.33
CA GLU A 446 -51.01 -43.32 11.37
C GLU A 446 -50.53 -44.68 11.88
N SER A 447 -49.98 -44.72 13.10
CA SER A 447 -49.79 -45.96 13.82
C SER A 447 -51.16 -46.49 14.24
N LEU A 448 -51.54 -47.65 13.71
CA LEU A 448 -52.75 -48.40 14.04
C LEU A 448 -52.95 -48.50 15.57
N GLU A 449 -54.03 -47.90 16.05
CA GLU A 449 -54.61 -48.25 17.35
C GLU A 449 -55.12 -49.70 17.32
N ASN A 450 -54.95 -50.38 18.45
CA ASN A 450 -55.60 -51.64 18.87
C ASN A 450 -54.93 -52.96 18.44
N ILE A 451 -53.94 -53.38 19.23
CA ILE A 451 -53.88 -54.78 19.69
C ILE A 451 -53.75 -54.75 21.21
N SER A 452 -54.83 -55.14 21.87
CA SER A 452 -54.96 -55.33 23.32
C SER A 452 -54.10 -56.49 23.79
N PHE A 453 -53.25 -56.25 24.80
CA PHE A 453 -52.69 -57.32 25.63
C PHE A 453 -53.57 -57.45 26.87
N ASP A 454 -54.31 -58.55 26.97
CA ASP A 454 -55.00 -58.95 28.20
C ASP A 454 -53.96 -59.27 29.27
N VAL A 455 -54.08 -58.58 30.41
CA VAL A 455 -53.37 -58.92 31.65
C VAL A 455 -54.44 -59.43 32.61
N GLU A 456 -54.52 -60.74 32.79
CA GLU A 456 -55.21 -61.33 33.94
C GLU A 456 -54.26 -61.29 35.16
N ASP A 457 -54.77 -60.70 36.24
CA ASP A 457 -54.14 -60.64 37.57
C ASP A 457 -53.87 -62.03 38.14
N GLY A 458 -52.67 -62.22 38.70
CA GLY A 458 -52.31 -63.45 39.40
C GLY A 458 -50.97 -63.37 40.11
N ASP A 459 -51.02 -62.94 41.37
CA ASP A 459 -50.13 -63.26 42.48
C ASP A 459 -48.62 -62.91 42.44
N ALA A 460 -48.30 -61.99 43.34
CA ALA A 460 -47.35 -62.15 44.43
C ALA A 460 -45.85 -62.39 44.15
N ASP A 461 -45.10 -61.51 44.81
CA ASP A 461 -43.80 -61.72 45.43
C ASP A 461 -42.53 -61.60 44.56
N LYS A 462 -41.75 -60.59 45.00
CA LYS A 462 -40.31 -60.66 45.31
C LYS A 462 -39.27 -60.35 44.22
N ILE A 463 -38.46 -59.33 44.58
CA ILE A 463 -36.97 -59.28 44.56
C ILE A 463 -36.32 -58.28 43.58
N VAL A 464 -35.84 -57.18 44.18
CA VAL A 464 -34.47 -56.59 44.16
C VAL A 464 -33.88 -56.10 42.82
N ALA A 465 -33.42 -54.83 42.86
CA ALA A 465 -32.54 -54.10 41.93
C ALA A 465 -31.15 -54.80 41.73
N PRO A 466 -30.10 -54.24 41.07
CA PRO A 466 -29.94 -52.95 40.37
C PRO A 466 -29.12 -53.02 39.05
N ALA A 467 -28.90 -51.84 38.46
CA ALA A 467 -27.75 -51.36 37.67
C ALA A 467 -26.70 -52.34 37.10
N THR A 468 -26.30 -52.13 35.84
CA THR A 468 -24.94 -51.63 35.49
C THR A 468 -24.79 -51.29 34.01
N ASP A 469 -23.95 -50.28 33.80
CA ASP A 469 -23.32 -49.76 32.58
C ASP A 469 -22.91 -50.79 31.51
N ASN A 470 -23.02 -50.41 30.23
CA ASN A 470 -21.84 -50.06 29.42
C ASN A 470 -22.19 -49.92 27.93
N TYR A 471 -21.83 -48.77 27.37
CA TYR A 471 -21.83 -48.53 25.93
C TYR A 471 -20.74 -49.36 25.25
N THR A 472 -21.10 -50.15 24.23
CA THR A 472 -20.18 -50.66 23.21
C THR A 472 -20.71 -50.32 21.82
N PRO A 473 -19.87 -49.82 20.90
CA PRO A 473 -20.32 -49.33 19.60
C PRO A 473 -20.67 -50.48 18.65
N ILE A 474 -21.87 -50.38 18.05
CA ILE A 474 -22.43 -51.34 17.11
C ILE A 474 -21.62 -51.32 15.80
N LYS A 475 -21.08 -52.49 15.42
CA LYS A 475 -20.46 -52.73 14.11
C LYS A 475 -21.53 -52.97 13.03
N THR A 476 -21.35 -52.34 11.87
CA THR A 476 -22.18 -52.43 10.67
C THR A 476 -22.30 -53.88 10.14
N PRO A 477 -23.51 -54.40 9.85
CA PRO A 477 -23.66 -55.72 9.24
C PRO A 477 -23.35 -55.69 7.73
N LYS A 478 -22.55 -56.65 7.27
CA LYS A 478 -22.34 -56.95 5.85
C LYS A 478 -23.55 -57.72 5.31
N PHE A 479 -23.96 -57.35 4.10
CA PHE A 479 -24.94 -58.07 3.27
C PHE A 479 -24.52 -59.54 3.05
N GLN A 480 -25.43 -60.48 3.33
CA GLN A 480 -25.48 -61.80 2.71
C GLN A 480 -26.95 -62.17 2.45
N THR A 481 -27.28 -62.30 1.18
CA THR A 481 -28.48 -62.96 0.64
C THR A 481 -28.42 -64.47 0.89
N PRO A 482 -29.57 -65.13 0.86
CA PRO A 482 -29.83 -66.03 -0.25
C PRO A 482 -31.04 -65.62 -1.09
#